data_AF-A0A2E6GLQ8-F1
#
_entry.id   AF-A0A2E6GLQ8-F1
#
_cell.length_a   1.000
_cell.length_b   1.000
_cell.length_c   1.000
_cell.angle_alpha   90.00
_cell.angle_beta   90.00
_cell.angle_gamma   90.00
#
_symmetry.space_group_name_H-M   'P 1'
#
loop_
_entity.id
_entity.type
_entity.pdbx_description
1 polymer ?
#
loop_
_entity_poly.entity_id
_entity_poly.type
_entity_poly.pdbx_seq_one_letter_code
_entity_poly.pdbx_strand_id
1 'polypeptide(L)'
;MLKQLPREPVWVSWLYVALCAATIFATVPFGRLLTDYINEYFDDWIFIALVVVVFVLTIAAIVRFLILNRGATFWSYFWLAVISIIFCSYAYSLRDNAVETLHFIEYGLLGVLIYRALSHRVRDLSIYPATLCIGFVIGVLDEGIQWMTPQRVWDMRDIALNSTAVVLTQAGIGLGLKPAIISVSFSAKGVVLLCRVLALAVFSFGVCLLNTPNVIDRYVDLLPGGAEIRKKSSQMAEYGFLYKDPEIGVFRSRFDPKSLKEQDQTQSSRAAKVLDQYPDVPLYPDFFEKYTVINDRFIHEAGVHLFRREKYLDRFLDFLEDNVRGAKFDRAAHLAWRETRILEKYYGKTLGLSRYDIPPKRRAMLDAAQNPKRSYESPVSKALITGLTYGQVAWGTAFLIILLLGGSYLYSRRINDKAA
;
A
#
# COMPACT_ATOMS: atom_id res chain seq x y z
N MET A 1 7.14 14.10 -30.71
CA MET A 1 6.27 14.00 -29.53
C MET A 1 5.82 15.36 -29.01
N LEU A 2 6.71 16.37 -28.89
CA LEU A 2 6.35 17.64 -28.22
C LEU A 2 5.89 18.77 -29.16
N LYS A 3 6.30 18.75 -30.44
CA LYS A 3 5.85 19.71 -31.47
C LYS A 3 4.91 19.12 -32.52
N GLN A 4 4.93 17.80 -32.63
CA GLN A 4 4.15 17.03 -33.61
C GLN A 4 3.64 15.78 -32.92
N LEU A 5 2.46 15.34 -33.35
CA LEU A 5 1.82 14.12 -32.92
C LEU A 5 2.75 12.91 -33.12
N PRO A 6 2.54 11.83 -32.35
CA PRO A 6 3.21 10.56 -32.65
C PRO A 6 2.88 10.15 -34.09
N ARG A 7 3.90 9.66 -34.82
CA ARG A 7 3.78 9.35 -36.25
C ARG A 7 3.18 7.95 -36.47
N GLU A 8 3.37 7.08 -35.50
CA GLU A 8 2.82 5.74 -35.50
C GLU A 8 1.29 5.77 -35.30
N PRO A 9 0.56 4.75 -35.78
CA PRO A 9 -0.89 4.67 -35.56
C PRO A 9 -1.22 4.47 -34.08
N VAL A 10 -2.43 4.91 -33.69
CA VAL A 10 -2.90 4.92 -32.30
C VAL A 10 -2.75 3.55 -31.61
N TRP A 11 -3.06 2.46 -32.31
CA TRP A 11 -2.99 1.11 -31.75
C TRP A 11 -1.55 0.69 -31.40
N VAL A 12 -0.53 1.16 -32.13
CA VAL A 12 0.89 0.89 -31.83
C VAL A 12 1.29 1.57 -30.53
N SER A 13 0.86 2.82 -30.30
CA SER A 13 1.14 3.49 -29.03
C SER A 13 0.50 2.77 -27.84
N TRP A 14 -0.71 2.23 -28.00
CA TRP A 14 -1.35 1.40 -26.96
C TRP A 14 -0.71 0.03 -26.80
N LEU A 15 -0.18 -0.56 -27.88
CA LEU A 15 0.59 -1.79 -27.80
C LEU A 15 1.84 -1.61 -26.91
N TYR A 16 2.55 -0.47 -27.01
CA TYR A 16 3.66 -0.20 -26.10
C TYR A 16 3.24 -0.11 -24.63
N VAL A 17 2.10 0.52 -24.35
CA VAL A 17 1.52 0.56 -22.99
C VAL A 17 1.21 -0.86 -22.51
N ALA A 18 0.55 -1.67 -23.35
CA ALA A 18 0.18 -3.04 -23.01
C ALA A 18 1.41 -3.94 -22.79
N LEU A 19 2.43 -3.82 -23.62
CA LEU A 19 3.69 -4.56 -23.46
C LEU A 19 4.42 -4.15 -22.18
N CYS A 20 4.51 -2.85 -21.89
CA CYS A 20 5.12 -2.36 -20.66
C CYS A 20 4.37 -2.85 -19.42
N ALA A 21 3.04 -2.76 -19.41
CA ALA A 21 2.20 -3.28 -18.32
C ALA A 21 2.32 -4.80 -18.18
N ALA A 22 2.36 -5.54 -19.30
CA ALA A 22 2.55 -6.99 -19.28
C ALA A 22 3.92 -7.37 -18.71
N THR A 23 4.99 -6.62 -19.00
CA THR A 23 6.30 -6.82 -18.39
C THR A 23 6.25 -6.63 -16.88
N ILE A 24 5.63 -5.54 -16.41
CA ILE A 24 5.43 -5.28 -14.97
C ILE A 24 4.69 -6.47 -14.32
N PHE A 25 3.56 -6.89 -14.90
CA PHE A 25 2.77 -8.00 -14.35
C PHE A 25 3.53 -9.34 -14.41
N ALA A 26 4.35 -9.55 -15.42
CA ALA A 26 5.13 -10.78 -15.58
C ALA A 26 6.29 -10.88 -14.59
N THR A 27 6.80 -9.76 -14.05
CA THR A 27 7.91 -9.76 -13.08
C THR A 27 7.41 -10.03 -11.64
N VAL A 28 6.11 -9.85 -11.37
CA VAL A 28 5.48 -10.07 -10.06
C VAL A 28 5.82 -11.41 -9.39
N PRO A 29 5.67 -12.58 -10.06
CA PRO A 29 5.94 -13.88 -9.45
C PRO A 29 7.42 -14.08 -9.11
N PHE A 30 8.29 -13.41 -9.86
CA PHE A 30 9.74 -13.53 -9.72
C PHE A 30 10.33 -12.52 -8.74
N GLY A 31 9.54 -11.59 -8.19
CA GLY A 31 10.07 -10.51 -7.37
C GLY A 31 10.93 -10.99 -6.20
N ARG A 32 10.47 -11.99 -5.42
CA ARG A 32 11.28 -12.55 -4.31
C ARG A 32 12.53 -13.27 -4.81
N LEU A 33 12.39 -14.11 -5.84
CA LEU A 33 13.53 -14.81 -6.44
C LEU A 33 14.57 -13.82 -6.96
N LEU A 34 14.13 -12.71 -7.55
CA LEU A 34 14.98 -11.64 -8.05
C LEU A 34 15.63 -10.88 -6.89
N THR A 35 14.89 -10.54 -5.83
CA THR A 35 15.46 -9.91 -4.63
C THR A 35 16.51 -10.80 -3.98
N ASP A 36 16.20 -12.08 -3.76
CA ASP A 36 17.10 -13.03 -3.10
C ASP A 36 18.34 -13.27 -3.98
N TYR A 37 18.17 -13.47 -5.29
CA TYR A 37 19.27 -13.62 -6.23
C TYR A 37 20.12 -12.35 -6.37
N ILE A 38 19.52 -11.16 -6.39
CA ILE A 38 20.27 -9.90 -6.40
C ILE A 38 21.05 -9.78 -5.09
N ASN A 39 20.43 -9.98 -3.94
CA ASN A 39 21.11 -9.84 -2.65
C ASN A 39 22.21 -10.89 -2.42
N GLU A 40 22.08 -12.08 -3.00
CA GLU A 40 23.05 -13.18 -2.86
C GLU A 40 24.24 -13.04 -3.81
N TYR A 41 24.04 -12.53 -5.04
CA TYR A 41 25.07 -12.52 -6.09
C TYR A 41 25.53 -11.11 -6.52
N PHE A 42 24.77 -10.07 -6.20
CA PHE A 42 25.02 -8.69 -6.61
C PHE A 42 25.12 -7.80 -5.36
N ASP A 43 26.34 -7.35 -5.04
CA ASP A 43 26.54 -6.28 -4.06
C ASP A 43 25.72 -5.03 -4.45
N ASP A 44 25.28 -4.28 -3.43
CA ASP A 44 24.52 -3.02 -3.55
C ASP A 44 25.06 -2.07 -4.63
N TRP A 45 26.37 -2.14 -4.92
CA TRP A 45 27.04 -1.31 -5.92
C TRP A 45 26.53 -1.53 -7.35
N ILE A 46 26.17 -2.76 -7.76
CA ILE A 46 25.70 -3.02 -9.14
C ILE A 46 24.31 -2.41 -9.33
N PHE A 47 23.47 -2.52 -8.31
CA PHE A 47 22.17 -1.89 -8.28
C PHE A 47 22.29 -0.36 -8.34
N ILE A 48 23.17 0.22 -7.52
CA ILE A 48 23.50 1.65 -7.59
C ILE A 48 24.00 2.03 -8.98
N ALA A 49 24.86 1.21 -9.59
CA ALA A 49 25.36 1.44 -10.95
C ALA A 49 24.23 1.42 -11.99
N LEU A 50 23.25 0.50 -11.89
CA LEU A 50 22.08 0.48 -12.76
C LEU A 50 21.25 1.77 -12.61
N VAL A 51 20.95 2.18 -11.38
CA VAL A 51 20.20 3.41 -11.10
C VAL A 51 20.96 4.63 -11.64
N VAL A 52 22.27 4.68 -11.45
CA VAL A 52 23.14 5.73 -11.99
C VAL A 52 23.15 5.72 -13.52
N VAL A 53 23.20 4.55 -14.17
CA VAL A 53 23.13 4.45 -15.63
C VAL A 53 21.79 4.95 -16.15
N VAL A 54 20.67 4.50 -15.57
CA VAL A 54 19.34 5.00 -15.93
C VAL A 54 19.28 6.52 -15.74
N PHE A 55 19.81 7.03 -14.64
CA PHE A 55 19.87 8.47 -14.38
C PHE A 55 20.69 9.24 -15.42
N VAL A 56 21.88 8.75 -15.76
CA VAL A 56 22.75 9.35 -16.78
C VAL A 56 22.05 9.33 -18.14
N LEU A 57 21.37 8.24 -18.50
CA LEU A 57 20.60 8.15 -19.73
C LEU A 57 19.41 9.12 -19.74
N THR A 58 18.70 9.28 -18.62
CA THR A 58 17.61 10.25 -18.48
C THR A 58 18.12 11.68 -18.62
N ILE A 59 19.22 12.04 -17.94
CA ILE A 59 19.88 13.34 -18.09
C ILE A 59 20.33 13.55 -19.53
N ALA A 60 20.99 12.56 -20.14
CA ALA A 60 21.47 12.65 -21.51
C ALA A 60 20.31 12.85 -22.49
N ALA A 61 19.18 12.16 -22.29
CA ALA A 61 17.96 12.35 -23.08
C ALA A 61 17.37 13.75 -22.89
N ILE A 62 17.34 14.28 -21.66
CA ILE A 62 16.89 15.63 -21.34
C ILE A 62 17.81 16.68 -21.97
N VAL A 63 19.12 16.56 -21.79
CA VAL A 63 20.13 17.48 -22.35
C VAL A 63 20.09 17.46 -23.87
N ARG A 64 20.07 16.28 -24.48
CA ARG A 64 19.91 16.13 -25.94
C ARG A 64 18.61 16.78 -26.40
N PHE A 65 17.51 16.57 -25.70
CA PHE A 65 16.24 17.22 -26.01
C PHE A 65 16.37 18.75 -25.98
N LEU A 66 16.96 19.31 -24.92
CA LEU A 66 17.12 20.75 -24.75
C LEU A 66 18.01 21.36 -25.84
N ILE A 67 19.11 20.69 -26.21
CA ILE A 67 20.01 21.09 -27.31
C ILE A 67 19.25 21.13 -28.64
N LEU A 68 18.42 20.13 -28.90
CA LEU A 68 17.62 20.05 -30.13
C LEU A 68 16.44 21.03 -30.14
N ASN A 69 16.09 21.59 -28.99
CA ASN A 69 14.91 22.44 -28.84
C ASN A 69 15.31 23.85 -28.36
N ARG A 70 15.81 24.66 -29.30
CA ARG A 70 16.29 26.05 -29.11
C ARG A 70 15.25 27.07 -28.57
N GLY A 71 14.06 26.64 -28.18
CA GLY A 71 13.00 27.47 -27.58
C GLY A 71 12.71 27.16 -26.11
N ALA A 72 13.52 26.33 -25.45
CA ALA A 72 13.33 26.01 -24.03
C ALA A 72 13.64 27.23 -23.15
N THR A 73 12.72 27.57 -22.25
CA THR A 73 12.88 28.69 -21.28
C THR A 73 13.67 28.25 -20.05
N PHE A 74 14.29 29.19 -19.33
CA PHE A 74 14.94 28.92 -18.02
C PHE A 74 14.07 28.05 -17.10
N TRP A 75 12.77 28.35 -17.02
CA TRP A 75 11.81 27.60 -16.22
C TRP A 75 11.65 26.13 -16.64
N SER A 76 11.79 25.82 -17.93
CA SER A 76 11.80 24.43 -18.40
C SER A 76 13.00 23.66 -17.84
N TYR A 77 14.19 24.29 -17.83
CA TYR A 77 15.39 23.68 -17.22
C TYR A 77 15.22 23.51 -15.72
N PHE A 78 14.72 24.54 -15.04
CA PHE A 78 14.49 24.50 -13.59
C PHE A 78 13.55 23.35 -13.21
N TRP A 79 12.38 23.24 -13.85
CA TRP A 79 11.43 22.17 -13.52
C TRP A 79 11.96 20.78 -13.86
N LEU A 80 12.64 20.61 -15.00
CA LEU A 80 13.25 19.32 -15.34
C LEU A 80 14.32 18.93 -14.33
N ALA A 81 15.17 19.86 -13.90
CA ALA A 81 16.19 19.60 -12.89
C ALA A 81 15.56 19.22 -11.55
N VAL A 82 14.61 20.01 -11.04
CA VAL A 82 13.92 19.76 -9.78
C VAL A 82 13.21 18.40 -9.80
N ILE A 83 12.45 18.10 -10.85
CA ILE A 83 11.70 16.85 -10.94
C ILE A 83 12.63 15.66 -11.08
N SER A 84 13.72 15.78 -11.85
CA SER A 84 14.72 14.72 -11.97
C SER A 84 15.41 14.46 -10.63
N ILE A 85 15.77 15.50 -9.88
CA ILE A 85 16.34 15.36 -8.53
C ILE A 85 15.34 14.64 -7.63
N ILE A 86 14.08 15.09 -7.57
CA ILE A 86 13.05 14.45 -6.72
C ILE A 86 12.87 12.99 -7.11
N PHE A 87 12.72 12.69 -8.41
CA PHE A 87 12.55 11.32 -8.90
C PHE A 87 13.71 10.41 -8.48
N CYS A 88 14.94 10.92 -8.60
CA CYS A 88 16.13 10.14 -8.28
C CYS A 88 16.37 10.01 -6.78
N SER A 89 16.06 11.04 -6.00
CA SER A 89 16.05 10.96 -4.54
C SER A 89 15.06 9.91 -4.05
N TYR A 90 13.86 9.84 -4.66
CA TYR A 90 12.89 8.78 -4.36
C TYR A 90 13.42 7.40 -4.76
N ALA A 91 13.88 7.22 -6.00
CA ALA A 91 14.45 5.96 -6.45
C ALA A 91 15.62 5.48 -5.56
N TYR A 92 16.49 6.39 -5.12
CA TYR A 92 17.60 6.10 -4.21
C TYR A 92 17.15 5.79 -2.78
N SER A 93 16.06 6.40 -2.31
CA SER A 93 15.49 6.08 -1.00
C SER A 93 14.94 4.65 -0.93
N LEU A 94 14.57 4.09 -2.08
CA LEU A 94 14.06 2.73 -2.25
C LEU A 94 15.18 1.70 -2.51
N ARG A 95 16.46 2.11 -2.52
CA ARG A 95 17.59 1.24 -2.92
C ARG A 95 17.73 -0.04 -2.11
N ASP A 96 17.25 -0.03 -0.87
CA ASP A 96 17.28 -1.19 0.02
C ASP A 96 16.27 -2.27 -0.44
N ASN A 97 15.37 -1.94 -1.38
CA ASN A 97 14.49 -2.87 -2.08
C ASN A 97 14.57 -2.66 -3.60
N ALA A 98 15.47 -3.41 -4.25
CA ALA A 98 15.73 -3.31 -5.69
C ALA A 98 14.47 -3.45 -6.56
N VAL A 99 13.50 -4.27 -6.13
CA VAL A 99 12.25 -4.50 -6.85
C VAL A 99 11.36 -3.26 -6.81
N GLU A 100 11.24 -2.59 -5.66
CA GLU A 100 10.45 -1.35 -5.53
C GLU A 100 11.04 -0.22 -6.39
N THR A 101 12.37 -0.06 -6.42
CA THR A 101 12.99 0.94 -7.30
C THR A 101 12.78 0.62 -8.78
N LEU A 102 12.88 -0.66 -9.18
CA LEU A 102 12.62 -1.05 -10.57
C LEU A 102 11.18 -0.72 -10.96
N HIS A 103 10.20 -1.10 -10.13
CA HIS A 103 8.79 -0.77 -10.35
C HIS A 103 8.59 0.75 -10.45
N PHE A 104 9.22 1.54 -9.56
CA PHE A 104 9.15 3.00 -9.62
C PHE A 104 9.61 3.56 -10.98
N ILE A 105 10.70 3.03 -11.53
CA ILE A 105 11.22 3.42 -12.86
C ILE A 105 10.27 2.97 -13.98
N GLU A 106 9.79 1.73 -13.91
CA GLU A 106 8.85 1.15 -14.88
C GLU A 106 7.54 1.95 -14.95
N TYR A 107 6.98 2.36 -13.81
CA TYR A 107 5.78 3.20 -13.75
C TYR A 107 6.04 4.63 -14.26
N GLY A 108 7.26 5.15 -14.08
CA GLY A 108 7.68 6.39 -14.73
C GLY A 108 7.65 6.28 -16.26
N LEU A 109 8.24 5.22 -16.81
CA LEU A 109 8.20 4.93 -18.24
C LEU A 109 6.77 4.72 -18.74
N LEU A 110 5.96 3.93 -18.02
CA LEU A 110 4.56 3.68 -18.31
C LEU A 110 3.77 5.00 -18.40
N GLY A 111 4.04 5.95 -17.50
CA GLY A 111 3.46 7.29 -17.55
C GLY A 111 3.77 8.06 -18.84
N VAL A 112 5.00 7.93 -19.38
CA VAL A 112 5.36 8.50 -20.69
C VAL A 112 4.58 7.83 -21.82
N LEU A 113 4.49 6.50 -21.80
CA LEU A 113 3.82 5.72 -22.84
C LEU A 113 2.31 5.98 -22.88
N ILE A 114 1.66 6.06 -21.72
CA ILE A 114 0.23 6.40 -21.63
C ILE A 114 0.00 7.82 -22.14
N TYR A 115 0.79 8.81 -21.70
CA TYR A 115 0.69 10.18 -22.20
C TYR A 115 0.82 10.21 -23.73
N ARG A 116 1.80 9.47 -24.27
CA ARG A 116 2.01 9.35 -25.72
C ARG A 116 0.79 8.77 -26.43
N ALA A 117 0.24 7.67 -25.91
CA ALA A 117 -0.94 7.03 -26.49
C ALA A 117 -2.19 7.94 -26.45
N LEU A 118 -2.39 8.68 -25.35
CA LEU A 118 -3.50 9.63 -25.22
C LEU A 118 -3.34 10.86 -26.12
N SER A 119 -2.12 11.30 -26.41
CA SER A 119 -1.85 12.50 -27.23
C SER A 119 -2.41 12.43 -28.65
N HIS A 120 -2.72 11.22 -29.13
CA HIS A 120 -3.43 11.00 -30.40
C HIS A 120 -4.84 11.59 -30.41
N ARG A 121 -5.53 11.59 -29.26
CA ARG A 121 -6.96 11.94 -29.14
C ARG A 121 -7.22 13.12 -28.22
N VAL A 122 -6.37 13.33 -27.22
CA VAL A 122 -6.52 14.39 -26.21
C VAL A 122 -5.37 15.37 -26.36
N ARG A 123 -5.69 16.66 -26.43
CA ARG A 123 -4.71 17.73 -26.70
C ARG A 123 -4.92 18.93 -25.77
N ASP A 124 -5.36 18.64 -24.56
CA ASP A 124 -5.78 19.62 -23.57
C ASP A 124 -5.31 19.18 -22.18
N LEU A 125 -5.47 20.03 -21.16
CA LEU A 125 -4.92 19.77 -19.83
C LEU A 125 -5.43 18.48 -19.16
N SER A 126 -6.57 17.93 -19.60
CA SER A 126 -7.09 16.66 -19.06
C SER A 126 -6.19 15.45 -19.32
N ILE A 127 -5.26 15.54 -20.29
CA ILE A 127 -4.35 14.43 -20.61
C ILE A 127 -3.50 13.99 -19.41
N TYR A 128 -3.07 14.93 -18.57
CA TYR A 128 -2.21 14.65 -17.41
C TYR A 128 -2.95 13.88 -16.31
N PRO A 129 -4.09 14.38 -15.77
CA PRO A 129 -4.85 13.61 -14.79
C PRO A 129 -5.47 12.34 -15.40
N ALA A 130 -5.79 12.30 -16.70
CA ALA A 130 -6.25 11.07 -17.34
C ALA A 130 -5.13 10.02 -17.40
N THR A 131 -3.90 10.43 -17.74
CA THR A 131 -2.72 9.56 -17.69
C THR A 131 -2.49 9.02 -16.28
N LEU A 132 -2.61 9.89 -15.27
CA LEU A 132 -2.51 9.47 -13.87
C LEU A 132 -3.58 8.43 -13.51
N CYS A 133 -4.85 8.64 -13.88
CA CYS A 133 -5.92 7.69 -13.59
C CYS A 133 -5.66 6.32 -14.22
N ILE A 134 -5.17 6.27 -15.47
CA ILE A 134 -4.86 5.01 -16.15
C ILE A 134 -3.65 4.33 -15.50
N GLY A 135 -2.59 5.08 -15.19
CA GLY A 135 -1.42 4.56 -14.47
C GLY A 135 -1.80 4.01 -13.08
N PHE A 136 -2.68 4.72 -12.37
CA PHE A 136 -3.24 4.27 -11.09
C PHE A 136 -4.04 2.98 -11.23
N VAL A 137 -4.90 2.85 -12.25
CA VAL A 137 -5.65 1.60 -12.51
C VAL A 137 -4.66 0.45 -12.74
N ILE A 138 -3.62 0.65 -13.54
CA ILE A 138 -2.60 -0.38 -13.76
C ILE A 138 -1.86 -0.72 -12.45
N GLY A 139 -1.56 0.28 -11.60
CA GLY A 139 -1.01 0.08 -10.24
C GLY A 139 -1.91 -0.74 -9.32
N VAL A 140 -3.22 -0.49 -9.33
CA VAL A 140 -4.19 -1.27 -8.56
C VAL A 140 -4.26 -2.72 -9.06
N LEU A 141 -4.22 -2.92 -10.39
CA LEU A 141 -4.23 -4.25 -10.99
C LEU A 141 -2.95 -5.03 -10.68
N ASP A 142 -1.79 -4.36 -10.74
CA ASP A 142 -0.50 -4.93 -10.36
C ASP A 142 -0.53 -5.46 -8.92
N GLU A 143 -0.90 -4.61 -7.96
CA GLU A 143 -1.06 -5.04 -6.56
C GLU A 143 -2.10 -6.15 -6.39
N GLY A 144 -3.14 -6.17 -7.23
CA GLY A 144 -4.12 -7.25 -7.24
C GLY A 144 -3.49 -8.59 -7.65
N ILE A 145 -2.63 -8.58 -8.65
CA ILE A 145 -1.86 -9.73 -9.13
C ILE A 145 -0.84 -10.15 -8.07
N GLN A 146 -0.14 -9.19 -7.44
CA GLN A 146 0.76 -9.46 -6.33
C GLN A 146 0.01 -10.14 -5.17
N TRP A 147 -1.16 -9.65 -4.80
CA TRP A 147 -1.97 -10.27 -3.75
C TRP A 147 -2.41 -11.70 -4.10
N MET A 148 -2.68 -12.01 -5.37
CA MET A 148 -2.99 -13.39 -5.78
C MET A 148 -1.75 -14.30 -5.79
N THR A 149 -0.55 -13.73 -5.93
CA THR A 149 0.71 -14.48 -6.02
C THR A 149 1.13 -15.01 -4.64
N PRO A 150 1.50 -16.30 -4.49
CA PRO A 150 1.96 -16.85 -3.21
C PRO A 150 3.09 -16.01 -2.60
N GLN A 151 3.11 -15.89 -1.27
CA GLN A 151 4.16 -15.18 -0.53
C GLN A 151 4.26 -13.65 -0.78
N ARG A 152 3.47 -13.06 -1.68
CA ARG A 152 3.37 -11.60 -1.80
C ARG A 152 2.28 -11.04 -0.89
N VAL A 153 2.42 -9.79 -0.46
CA VAL A 153 1.45 -9.10 0.38
C VAL A 153 0.85 -7.95 -0.40
N TRP A 154 -0.40 -7.61 -0.10
CA TRP A 154 -1.03 -6.40 -0.62
C TRP A 154 -0.55 -5.20 0.19
N ASP A 155 -0.01 -4.16 -0.45
CA ASP A 155 0.30 -2.88 0.20
C ASP A 155 -0.21 -1.69 -0.61
N MET A 156 -1.05 -0.86 0.01
CA MET A 156 -1.54 0.38 -0.61
C MET A 156 -0.41 1.39 -0.85
N ARG A 157 0.73 1.25 -0.15
CA ARG A 157 1.92 2.07 -0.37
C ARG A 157 2.51 1.85 -1.76
N ASP A 158 2.45 0.64 -2.28
CA ASP A 158 3.01 0.31 -3.59
C ASP A 158 2.18 0.96 -4.71
N ILE A 159 0.85 0.95 -4.59
CA ILE A 159 -0.05 1.73 -5.46
C ILE A 159 0.30 3.22 -5.41
N ALA A 160 0.53 3.76 -4.22
CA ALA A 160 0.88 5.17 -4.04
C ALA A 160 2.24 5.50 -4.67
N LEU A 161 3.25 4.65 -4.47
CA LEU A 161 4.59 4.77 -5.02
C LEU A 161 4.57 4.74 -6.57
N ASN A 162 3.87 3.77 -7.14
CA ASN A 162 3.64 3.63 -8.58
C ASN A 162 2.94 4.89 -9.15
N SER A 163 1.95 5.41 -8.42
CA SER A 163 1.25 6.63 -8.80
C SER A 163 2.14 7.87 -8.70
N THR A 164 3.01 7.96 -7.70
CA THR A 164 3.99 9.04 -7.56
C THR A 164 4.95 9.09 -8.74
N ALA A 165 5.44 7.95 -9.23
CA ALA A 165 6.28 7.89 -10.43
C ALA A 165 5.56 8.49 -11.65
N VAL A 166 4.27 8.14 -11.83
CA VAL A 166 3.45 8.68 -12.92
C VAL A 166 3.24 10.18 -12.74
N VAL A 167 2.94 10.66 -11.53
CA VAL A 167 2.78 12.10 -11.22
C VAL A 167 4.04 12.88 -11.55
N LEU A 168 5.21 12.44 -11.08
CA LEU A 168 6.48 13.11 -11.33
C LEU A 168 6.78 13.16 -12.84
N THR A 169 6.50 12.06 -13.54
CA THR A 169 6.63 12.01 -15.00
C THR A 169 5.71 13.00 -15.69
N GLN A 170 4.42 13.05 -15.31
CA GLN A 170 3.47 14.01 -15.89
C GLN A 170 3.84 15.46 -15.57
N ALA A 171 4.34 15.74 -14.37
CA ALA A 171 4.87 17.05 -14.00
C ALA A 171 6.09 17.41 -14.87
N GLY A 172 7.00 16.46 -15.12
CA GLY A 172 8.17 16.65 -15.98
C GLY A 172 7.77 16.98 -17.42
N ILE A 173 6.77 16.28 -17.95
CA ILE A 173 6.22 16.54 -19.28
C ILE A 173 5.51 17.90 -19.32
N GLY A 174 4.62 18.17 -18.36
CA GLY A 174 3.77 19.37 -18.38
C GLY A 174 4.47 20.67 -18.02
N LEU A 175 5.29 20.67 -16.96
CA LEU A 175 5.99 21.86 -16.46
C LEU A 175 7.37 22.04 -17.10
N GLY A 176 8.06 20.93 -17.37
CA GLY A 176 9.40 20.93 -17.96
C GLY A 176 9.36 21.01 -19.48
N LEU A 177 8.89 19.94 -20.13
CA LEU A 177 8.92 19.79 -21.58
C LEU A 177 7.93 20.71 -22.32
N LYS A 178 6.81 21.06 -21.67
CA LYS A 178 5.77 21.97 -22.19
C LYS A 178 5.41 21.70 -23.66
N PRO A 179 4.86 20.52 -23.99
CA PRO A 179 4.49 20.17 -25.36
C PRO A 179 3.57 21.22 -26.00
N ALA A 180 3.97 21.74 -27.16
CA ALA A 180 3.21 22.73 -27.92
C ALA A 180 1.89 22.19 -28.48
N ILE A 181 1.73 20.86 -28.53
CA ILE A 181 0.51 20.18 -28.98
C ILE A 181 -0.64 20.25 -27.97
N ILE A 182 -0.37 20.64 -26.72
CA ILE A 182 -1.36 20.66 -25.63
C ILE A 182 -1.87 22.09 -25.42
N SER A 183 -3.19 22.25 -25.45
CA SER A 183 -3.85 23.51 -25.08
C SER A 183 -3.84 23.72 -23.57
N VAL A 184 -3.88 24.99 -23.17
CA VAL A 184 -3.91 25.41 -21.75
C VAL A 184 -5.30 25.33 -21.11
N SER A 185 -6.33 24.92 -21.85
CA SER A 185 -7.70 24.78 -21.35
C SER A 185 -8.08 23.30 -21.22
N PHE A 186 -9.18 23.01 -20.54
CA PHE A 186 -9.81 21.69 -20.58
C PHE A 186 -10.80 21.64 -21.75
N SER A 187 -10.67 20.65 -22.62
CA SER A 187 -11.66 20.45 -23.69
C SER A 187 -12.83 19.62 -23.18
N ALA A 188 -13.99 19.79 -23.80
CA ALA A 188 -15.18 19.06 -23.41
C ALA A 188 -14.99 17.54 -23.56
N LYS A 189 -14.37 17.09 -24.66
CA LYS A 189 -14.03 15.68 -24.91
C LYS A 189 -13.00 15.16 -23.89
N GLY A 190 -12.03 15.99 -23.52
CA GLY A 190 -11.04 15.69 -22.50
C GLY A 190 -11.66 15.45 -21.11
N VAL A 191 -12.59 16.31 -20.71
CA VAL A 191 -13.35 16.14 -19.45
C VAL A 191 -14.19 14.86 -19.47
N VAL A 192 -14.89 14.56 -20.57
CA VAL A 192 -15.65 13.30 -20.73
C VAL A 192 -14.76 12.08 -20.52
N LEU A 193 -13.59 12.06 -21.16
CA LEU A 193 -12.63 10.98 -21.00
C LEU A 193 -12.14 10.90 -19.56
N LEU A 194 -11.72 12.02 -18.98
CA LEU A 194 -11.23 12.09 -17.61
C LEU A 194 -12.24 11.52 -16.62
N CYS A 195 -13.52 11.89 -16.74
CA CYS A 195 -14.58 11.34 -15.89
C CYS A 195 -14.70 9.81 -16.03
N ARG A 196 -14.57 9.26 -17.24
CA ARG A 196 -14.66 7.81 -17.49
C ARG A 196 -13.48 7.06 -16.90
N VAL A 197 -12.25 7.54 -17.10
CA VAL A 197 -11.06 6.89 -16.54
C VAL A 197 -10.98 7.07 -15.03
N LEU A 198 -11.45 8.19 -14.48
CA LEU A 198 -11.57 8.39 -13.04
C LEU A 198 -12.63 7.46 -12.44
N ALA A 199 -13.76 7.25 -13.12
CA ALA A 199 -14.76 6.27 -12.68
C ALA A 199 -14.16 4.85 -12.65
N LEU A 200 -13.35 4.48 -13.65
CA LEU A 200 -12.64 3.21 -13.65
C LEU A 200 -11.62 3.10 -12.51
N ALA A 201 -10.88 4.18 -12.21
CA ALA A 201 -9.96 4.24 -11.08
C ALA A 201 -10.68 4.06 -9.73
N VAL A 202 -11.77 4.79 -9.52
CA VAL A 202 -12.63 4.67 -8.33
C VAL A 202 -13.22 3.26 -8.22
N PHE A 203 -13.71 2.70 -9.32
CA PHE A 203 -14.22 1.33 -9.34
C PHE A 203 -13.14 0.31 -8.97
N SER A 204 -11.98 0.38 -9.61
CA SER A 204 -10.90 -0.60 -9.41
C SER A 204 -10.41 -0.58 -7.96
N PHE A 205 -10.14 0.61 -7.42
CA PHE A 205 -9.70 0.74 -6.03
C PHE A 205 -10.82 0.43 -5.03
N GLY A 206 -12.06 0.82 -5.34
CA GLY A 206 -13.22 0.49 -4.54
C GLY A 206 -13.45 -1.01 -4.43
N VAL A 207 -13.26 -1.78 -5.51
CA VAL A 207 -13.29 -3.25 -5.48
C VAL A 207 -12.25 -3.79 -4.49
N CYS A 208 -11.02 -3.29 -4.50
CA CYS A 208 -9.98 -3.71 -3.56
C CYS A 208 -10.34 -3.37 -2.10
N LEU A 209 -10.88 -2.18 -1.85
CA LEU A 209 -11.32 -1.78 -0.50
C LEU A 209 -12.52 -2.61 0.00
N LEU A 210 -13.40 -3.04 -0.90
CA LEU A 210 -14.54 -3.89 -0.57
C LEU A 210 -14.18 -5.37 -0.51
N ASN A 211 -12.99 -5.75 -0.96
CA ASN A 211 -12.51 -7.13 -0.96
C ASN A 211 -12.01 -7.57 0.42
N THR A 212 -12.92 -7.57 1.39
CA THR A 212 -12.66 -7.95 2.79
C THR A 212 -12.59 -9.48 2.96
N PRO A 213 -12.04 -10.01 4.06
CA PRO A 213 -12.01 -11.45 4.36
C PRO A 213 -13.36 -12.16 4.18
N ASN A 214 -14.45 -11.51 4.62
CA ASN A 214 -15.82 -12.02 4.46
C ASN A 214 -16.27 -12.14 3.00
N VAL A 215 -15.76 -11.28 2.13
CA VAL A 215 -16.11 -11.27 0.70
C VAL A 215 -15.24 -12.28 -0.03
N ILE A 216 -13.94 -12.33 0.29
CA ILE A 216 -12.99 -13.33 -0.22
C ILE A 216 -13.52 -14.74 0.03
N ASP A 217 -13.96 -15.03 1.25
CA ASP A 217 -14.50 -16.34 1.65
C ASP A 217 -15.65 -16.84 0.74
N ARG A 218 -16.40 -15.93 0.11
CA ARG A 218 -17.54 -16.28 -0.77
C ARG A 218 -17.15 -16.73 -2.16
N TYR A 219 -16.00 -16.28 -2.67
CA TYR A 219 -15.60 -16.54 -4.05
C TYR A 219 -14.27 -17.27 -4.18
N VAL A 220 -13.48 -17.36 -3.11
CA VAL A 220 -12.12 -17.88 -3.17
C VAL A 220 -12.07 -19.32 -3.68
N ASP A 221 -13.10 -20.13 -3.40
CA ASP A 221 -13.17 -21.53 -3.86
C ASP A 221 -13.45 -21.65 -5.37
N LEU A 222 -13.85 -20.55 -6.03
CA LEU A 222 -14.01 -20.48 -7.48
C LEU A 222 -12.70 -20.16 -8.21
N LEU A 223 -11.66 -19.71 -7.48
CA LEU A 223 -10.40 -19.31 -8.06
C LEU A 223 -9.40 -20.48 -8.09
N PRO A 224 -8.70 -20.70 -9.22
CA PRO A 224 -7.54 -21.59 -9.25
C PRO A 224 -6.51 -21.13 -8.20
N GLY A 225 -6.16 -22.01 -7.26
CA GLY A 225 -5.22 -21.68 -6.17
C GLY A 225 -5.84 -20.94 -4.97
N GLY A 226 -7.18 -20.82 -4.89
CA GLY A 226 -7.86 -20.12 -3.80
C GLY A 226 -7.52 -20.59 -2.38
N ALA A 227 -7.19 -21.86 -2.20
CA ALA A 227 -6.76 -22.40 -0.91
C ALA A 227 -5.53 -21.67 -0.35
N GLU A 228 -4.61 -21.21 -1.20
CA GLU A 228 -3.43 -20.46 -0.78
C GLU A 228 -3.78 -19.02 -0.37
N ILE A 229 -4.82 -18.42 -0.97
CA ILE A 229 -5.33 -17.11 -0.57
C ILE A 229 -5.90 -17.17 0.86
N ARG A 230 -6.58 -18.26 1.25
CA ARG A 230 -7.13 -18.45 2.62
C ARG A 230 -6.03 -18.48 3.70
N LYS A 231 -4.83 -18.91 3.34
CA LYS A 231 -3.67 -18.97 4.25
C LYS A 231 -2.94 -17.63 4.38
N LYS A 232 -3.28 -16.62 3.57
CA LYS A 232 -2.61 -15.33 3.63
C LYS A 232 -2.96 -14.56 4.90
N SER A 233 -1.92 -14.08 5.57
CA SER A 233 -2.05 -13.18 6.72
C SER A 233 -2.40 -11.75 6.32
N SER A 234 -2.02 -11.31 5.11
CA SER A 234 -2.35 -9.99 4.56
C SER A 234 -3.60 -10.03 3.69
N GLN A 235 -4.55 -9.14 3.99
CA GLN A 235 -5.83 -9.00 3.28
C GLN A 235 -5.86 -7.66 2.54
N MET A 236 -6.60 -7.56 1.42
CA MET A 236 -6.64 -6.30 0.63
C MET A 236 -7.17 -5.12 1.45
N ALA A 237 -8.23 -5.37 2.22
CA ALA A 237 -8.79 -4.39 3.13
C ALA A 237 -9.47 -5.06 4.31
N GLU A 238 -9.31 -4.45 5.48
CA GLU A 238 -10.00 -4.86 6.69
C GLU A 238 -10.51 -3.62 7.42
N TYR A 239 -11.70 -3.75 8.00
CA TYR A 239 -12.35 -2.71 8.75
C TYR A 239 -12.39 -3.08 10.22
N GLY A 240 -12.31 -2.08 11.08
CA GLY A 240 -12.37 -2.29 12.52
C GLY A 240 -12.64 -1.02 13.29
N PHE A 241 -12.30 -1.04 14.55
CA PHE A 241 -12.65 -0.01 15.52
C PHE A 241 -11.38 0.53 16.16
N LEU A 242 -11.31 1.85 16.26
CA LEU A 242 -10.22 2.55 16.95
C LEU A 242 -10.60 2.71 18.43
N TYR A 243 -9.78 2.12 19.29
CA TYR A 243 -9.94 2.26 20.73
C TYR A 243 -9.02 3.38 21.21
N LYS A 244 -9.61 4.35 21.91
CA LYS A 244 -8.89 5.40 22.63
C LYS A 244 -9.14 5.18 24.12
N ASP A 245 -8.21 4.50 24.76
CA ASP A 245 -8.30 4.16 26.16
C ASP A 245 -7.41 5.11 26.99
N PRO A 246 -7.95 5.84 28.00
CA PRO A 246 -7.16 6.77 28.79
C PRO A 246 -6.00 6.13 29.57
N GLU A 247 -6.15 4.87 29.98
CA GLU A 247 -5.15 4.15 30.78
C GLU A 247 -4.09 3.45 29.92
N ILE A 248 -4.44 3.13 28.66
CA ILE A 248 -3.61 2.31 27.77
C ILE A 248 -3.05 3.12 26.60
N GLY A 249 -3.83 4.01 26.00
CA GLY A 249 -3.50 4.70 24.77
C GLY A 249 -4.39 4.23 23.62
N VAL A 250 -3.83 4.14 22.42
CA VAL A 250 -4.58 3.85 21.20
C VAL A 250 -4.28 2.43 20.71
N PHE A 251 -5.30 1.66 20.38
CA PHE A 251 -5.15 0.40 19.65
C PHE A 251 -6.33 0.19 18.71
N ARG A 252 -6.24 -0.84 17.86
CA ARG A 252 -7.31 -1.18 16.90
C ARG A 252 -7.74 -2.61 17.10
N SER A 253 -9.03 -2.86 16.98
CA SER A 253 -9.60 -4.20 16.99
C SER A 253 -10.54 -4.40 15.82
N ARG A 254 -10.64 -5.65 15.35
CA ARG A 254 -11.66 -6.07 14.37
C ARG A 254 -13.07 -6.06 14.95
N PHE A 255 -13.18 -6.02 16.27
CA PHE A 255 -14.44 -6.09 16.99
C PHE A 255 -14.76 -4.73 17.62
N ASP A 256 -16.04 -4.38 17.69
CA ASP A 256 -16.49 -3.27 18.52
C ASP A 256 -16.43 -3.66 20.01
N PRO A 257 -16.50 -2.71 20.96
CA PRO A 257 -16.33 -3.01 22.38
C PRO A 257 -17.27 -4.08 22.94
N LYS A 258 -18.52 -4.14 22.44
CA LYS A 258 -19.49 -5.14 22.88
C LYS A 258 -19.14 -6.51 22.32
N SER A 259 -18.90 -6.57 21.00
CA SER A 259 -18.51 -7.81 20.34
C SER A 259 -17.20 -8.38 20.90
N LEU A 260 -16.18 -7.55 21.15
CA LEU A 260 -14.90 -8.01 21.69
C LEU A 260 -15.08 -8.69 23.04
N LYS A 261 -15.86 -8.06 23.92
CA LYS A 261 -16.20 -8.62 25.24
C LYS A 261 -16.99 -9.93 25.12
N GLU A 262 -17.93 -10.01 24.19
CA GLU A 262 -18.70 -11.22 23.93
C GLU A 262 -17.82 -12.36 23.39
N GLN A 263 -16.88 -12.05 22.49
CA GLN A 263 -15.92 -13.03 21.98
C GLN A 263 -15.01 -13.55 23.10
N ASP A 264 -14.47 -12.69 23.96
CA ASP A 264 -13.67 -13.13 25.12
C ASP A 264 -14.51 -13.99 26.08
N GLN A 265 -15.79 -13.66 26.29
CA GLN A 265 -16.68 -14.46 27.13
C GLN A 265 -16.98 -15.84 26.56
N THR A 266 -17.18 -15.95 25.26
CA THR A 266 -17.62 -17.17 24.59
C THR A 266 -16.46 -18.07 24.17
N GLN A 267 -15.34 -17.49 23.76
CA GLN A 267 -14.21 -18.22 23.17
C GLN A 267 -13.04 -18.43 24.14
N SER A 268 -13.00 -17.77 25.30
CA SER A 268 -11.82 -17.77 26.20
C SER A 268 -11.24 -19.14 26.51
N SER A 269 -12.07 -20.15 26.80
CA SER A 269 -11.57 -21.50 27.09
C SER A 269 -10.89 -22.17 25.89
N ARG A 270 -11.40 -21.95 24.68
CA ARG A 270 -10.78 -22.46 23.44
C ARG A 270 -9.53 -21.66 23.12
N ALA A 271 -9.63 -20.33 23.17
CA ALA A 271 -8.53 -19.42 22.87
C ALA A 271 -7.34 -19.66 23.81
N ALA A 272 -7.55 -19.81 25.11
CA ALA A 272 -6.50 -20.12 26.09
C ALA A 272 -5.77 -21.43 25.74
N LYS A 273 -6.53 -22.53 25.51
CA LYS A 273 -5.95 -23.82 25.12
C LYS A 273 -5.14 -23.75 23.83
N VAL A 274 -5.58 -22.94 22.88
CA VAL A 274 -4.84 -22.73 21.64
C VAL A 274 -3.55 -21.96 21.92
N LEU A 275 -3.61 -20.84 22.62
CA LEU A 275 -2.43 -20.02 22.91
C LEU A 275 -1.39 -20.81 23.72
N ASP A 276 -1.83 -21.64 24.67
CA ASP A 276 -0.94 -22.50 25.49
C ASP A 276 -0.17 -23.56 24.66
N GLN A 277 -0.58 -23.85 23.43
CA GLN A 277 0.17 -24.73 22.52
C GLN A 277 1.41 -24.05 21.92
N TYR A 278 1.57 -22.73 22.06
CA TYR A 278 2.63 -21.94 21.43
C TYR A 278 3.50 -21.20 22.46
N PRO A 279 4.20 -21.90 23.38
CA PRO A 279 5.04 -21.29 24.44
C PRO A 279 6.09 -20.35 23.91
N ASP A 280 6.75 -20.79 22.85
CA ASP A 280 8.02 -20.22 22.45
C ASP A 280 7.86 -19.40 21.18
N VAL A 281 8.62 -18.29 21.12
CA VAL A 281 8.69 -17.41 19.94
C VAL A 281 8.93 -18.14 18.61
N PRO A 282 9.76 -19.20 18.54
CA PRO A 282 9.96 -19.96 17.30
C PRO A 282 8.69 -20.63 16.76
N LEU A 283 7.66 -20.86 17.58
CA LEU A 283 6.40 -21.49 17.16
C LEU A 283 5.37 -20.47 16.65
N TYR A 284 5.65 -19.16 16.75
CA TYR A 284 4.72 -18.12 16.31
C TYR A 284 4.43 -18.13 14.80
N PRO A 285 5.37 -18.46 13.89
CA PRO A 285 5.06 -18.63 12.48
C PRO A 285 3.96 -19.67 12.24
N ASP A 286 4.06 -20.84 12.88
CA ASP A 286 3.06 -21.92 12.78
C ASP A 286 1.69 -21.47 13.30
N PHE A 287 1.67 -20.65 14.35
CA PHE A 287 0.44 -20.04 14.84
C PHE A 287 -0.21 -19.15 13.78
N PHE A 288 0.56 -18.29 13.10
CA PHE A 288 0.03 -17.35 12.10
C PHE A 288 -0.39 -18.03 10.80
N GLU A 289 0.16 -19.20 10.48
CA GLU A 289 -0.31 -20.02 9.36
C GLU A 289 -1.66 -20.69 9.68
N LYS A 290 -1.83 -21.17 10.92
CA LYS A 290 -3.05 -21.89 11.34
C LYS A 290 -4.21 -20.96 11.71
N TYR A 291 -3.92 -19.90 12.46
CA TYR A 291 -4.91 -18.94 12.97
C TYR A 291 -4.77 -17.61 12.24
N THR A 292 -5.35 -17.56 11.05
CA THR A 292 -5.40 -16.37 10.21
C THR A 292 -6.61 -15.50 10.57
N VAL A 293 -6.62 -14.27 10.08
CA VAL A 293 -7.79 -13.37 10.11
C VAL A 293 -9.02 -13.99 9.44
N ILE A 294 -8.85 -14.82 8.41
CA ILE A 294 -9.97 -15.47 7.73
C ILE A 294 -10.56 -16.56 8.63
N ASN A 295 -9.71 -17.40 9.21
CA ASN A 295 -10.12 -18.61 9.90
C ASN A 295 -10.51 -18.38 11.36
N ASP A 296 -9.82 -17.50 12.09
CA ASP A 296 -10.11 -17.24 13.50
C ASP A 296 -9.61 -15.84 13.95
N ARG A 297 -10.44 -14.81 13.72
CA ARG A 297 -10.09 -13.40 14.01
C ARG A 297 -9.78 -13.13 15.46
N PHE A 298 -10.55 -13.74 16.37
CA PHE A 298 -10.42 -13.48 17.79
C PHE A 298 -9.12 -14.09 18.32
N ILE A 299 -8.86 -15.36 18.03
CA ILE A 299 -7.61 -16.01 18.43
C ILE A 299 -6.42 -15.33 17.77
N HIS A 300 -6.51 -15.01 16.47
CA HIS A 300 -5.44 -14.30 15.76
C HIS A 300 -5.08 -12.99 16.47
N GLU A 301 -6.06 -12.11 16.72
CA GLU A 301 -5.81 -10.81 17.33
C GLU A 301 -5.30 -10.92 18.77
N ALA A 302 -5.90 -11.80 19.58
CA ALA A 302 -5.44 -12.09 20.94
C ALA A 302 -3.99 -12.61 20.94
N GLY A 303 -3.67 -13.52 20.02
CA GLY A 303 -2.33 -14.08 19.84
C GLY A 303 -1.29 -13.03 19.44
N VAL A 304 -1.60 -12.13 18.50
CA VAL A 304 -0.67 -11.05 18.11
C VAL A 304 -0.35 -10.14 19.30
N HIS A 305 -1.36 -9.75 20.08
CA HIS A 305 -1.16 -8.96 21.30
C HIS A 305 -0.32 -9.72 22.34
N LEU A 306 -0.65 -10.99 22.57
CA LEU A 306 0.06 -11.86 23.51
C LEU A 306 1.53 -12.02 23.15
N PHE A 307 1.82 -12.43 21.92
CA PHE A 307 3.18 -12.70 21.43
C PHE A 307 4.03 -11.43 21.41
N ARG A 308 3.41 -10.29 21.08
CA ARG A 308 4.07 -9.00 21.20
C ARG A 308 4.41 -8.68 22.65
N ARG A 309 3.49 -8.91 23.59
CA ARG A 309 3.73 -8.71 25.02
C ARG A 309 4.89 -9.58 25.50
N GLU A 310 4.87 -10.88 25.21
CA GLU A 310 5.92 -11.83 25.64
C GLU A 310 7.29 -11.43 25.10
N LYS A 311 7.39 -11.12 23.81
CA LYS A 311 8.65 -10.66 23.19
C LYS A 311 9.27 -9.45 23.90
N TYR A 312 8.46 -8.49 24.36
CA TYR A 312 8.98 -7.32 25.06
C TYR A 312 9.16 -7.55 26.56
N LEU A 313 8.38 -8.46 27.15
CA LEU A 313 8.54 -8.89 28.53
C LEU A 313 9.87 -9.63 28.71
N ASP A 314 10.19 -10.59 27.84
CA ASP A 314 11.45 -11.34 27.89
C ASP A 314 12.64 -10.39 27.75
N ARG A 315 12.63 -9.51 26.74
CA ARG A 315 13.66 -8.48 26.58
C ARG A 315 13.81 -7.57 27.80
N PHE A 316 12.71 -7.23 28.46
CA PHE A 316 12.74 -6.42 29.67
C PHE A 316 13.39 -7.19 30.83
N LEU A 317 13.06 -8.47 30.98
CA LEU A 317 13.65 -9.35 32.00
C LEU A 317 15.14 -9.59 31.73
N ASP A 318 15.54 -9.83 30.48
CA ASP A 318 16.96 -9.97 30.09
C ASP A 318 17.75 -8.72 30.46
N PHE A 319 17.23 -7.52 30.11
CA PHE A 319 17.89 -6.27 30.49
C PHE A 319 17.89 -6.02 32.01
N LEU A 320 16.88 -6.52 32.74
CA LEU A 320 16.90 -6.47 34.20
C LEU A 320 18.03 -7.34 34.77
N GLU A 321 18.17 -8.57 34.27
CA GLU A 321 19.18 -9.54 34.69
C GLU A 321 20.60 -9.07 34.36
N ASP A 322 20.80 -8.55 33.15
CA ASP A 322 22.09 -8.01 32.69
C ASP A 322 22.44 -6.63 33.27
N ASN A 323 21.58 -6.07 34.15
CA ASN A 323 21.69 -4.70 34.68
C ASN A 323 21.80 -3.60 33.59
N VAL A 324 21.28 -3.86 32.40
CA VAL A 324 21.24 -2.89 31.30
C VAL A 324 20.12 -1.89 31.55
N ARG A 325 20.44 -0.60 31.50
CA ARG A 325 19.47 0.50 31.66
C ARG A 325 19.55 1.47 30.47
N GLY A 326 18.50 2.26 30.28
CA GLY A 326 18.40 3.29 29.25
C GLY A 326 17.28 3.04 28.23
N ALA A 327 17.36 3.68 27.07
CA ALA A 327 16.24 3.79 26.14
C ALA A 327 15.67 2.45 25.64
N LYS A 328 16.50 1.42 25.47
CA LYS A 328 16.05 0.07 25.07
C LYS A 328 15.28 -0.64 26.19
N PHE A 329 15.76 -0.51 27.43
CA PHE A 329 15.11 -1.00 28.64
C PHE A 329 13.75 -0.33 28.84
N ASP A 330 13.72 1.00 28.84
CA ASP A 330 12.49 1.79 29.04
C ASP A 330 11.45 1.48 27.96
N ARG A 331 11.90 1.26 26.72
CA ARG A 331 11.04 0.86 25.61
C ARG A 331 10.47 -0.54 25.82
N ALA A 332 11.28 -1.52 26.21
CA ALA A 332 10.80 -2.88 26.46
C ALA A 332 9.77 -2.91 27.59
N ALA A 333 10.09 -2.28 28.74
CA ALA A 333 9.19 -2.16 29.88
C ALA A 333 7.86 -1.51 29.49
N HIS A 334 7.91 -0.36 28.82
CA HIS A 334 6.72 0.37 28.41
C HIS A 334 5.84 -0.44 27.45
N LEU A 335 6.42 -1.10 26.46
CA LEU A 335 5.66 -1.90 25.49
C LEU A 335 5.04 -3.14 26.13
N ALA A 336 5.80 -3.88 26.95
CA ALA A 336 5.30 -5.04 27.68
C ALA A 336 4.13 -4.64 28.60
N TRP A 337 4.30 -3.56 29.36
CA TRP A 337 3.27 -3.05 30.25
C TRP A 337 1.98 -2.66 29.51
N ARG A 338 2.10 -1.88 28.42
CA ARG A 338 0.94 -1.44 27.62
C ARG A 338 0.18 -2.60 26.98
N GLU A 339 0.88 -3.56 26.38
CA GLU A 339 0.26 -4.75 25.79
C GLU A 339 -0.37 -5.64 26.88
N THR A 340 0.23 -5.72 28.07
CA THR A 340 -0.39 -6.43 29.20
C THR A 340 -1.73 -5.78 29.58
N ARG A 341 -1.81 -4.44 29.65
CA ARG A 341 -3.07 -3.75 29.95
C ARG A 341 -4.15 -3.99 28.88
N ILE A 342 -3.78 -4.10 27.61
CA ILE A 342 -4.73 -4.47 26.53
C ILE A 342 -5.29 -5.87 26.81
N LEU A 343 -4.41 -6.84 27.06
CA LEU A 343 -4.79 -8.23 27.31
C LEU A 343 -5.67 -8.36 28.57
N GLU A 344 -5.29 -7.73 29.68
CA GLU A 344 -6.06 -7.73 30.93
C GLU A 344 -7.47 -7.15 30.75
N LYS A 345 -7.58 -6.03 30.03
CA LYS A 345 -8.84 -5.28 29.94
C LYS A 345 -9.80 -5.85 28.90
N TYR A 346 -9.28 -6.32 27.76
CA TYR A 346 -10.09 -6.71 26.60
C TYR A 346 -10.09 -8.21 26.31
N TYR A 347 -9.09 -8.94 26.79
CA TYR A 347 -8.93 -10.39 26.62
C TYR A 347 -8.79 -11.11 27.97
N GLY A 348 -9.32 -10.49 29.05
CA GLY A 348 -9.00 -10.86 30.43
C GLY A 348 -9.42 -12.29 30.79
N LYS A 349 -10.55 -12.79 30.26
CA LYS A 349 -10.96 -14.17 30.52
C LYS A 349 -10.07 -15.16 29.79
N THR A 350 -9.73 -14.87 28.53
CA THR A 350 -8.78 -15.68 27.76
C THR A 350 -7.42 -15.73 28.46
N LEU A 351 -6.92 -14.58 28.89
CA LEU A 351 -5.63 -14.47 29.60
C LEU A 351 -5.66 -15.27 30.92
N GLY A 352 -6.70 -15.09 31.74
CA GLY A 352 -6.83 -15.75 33.04
C GLY A 352 -7.03 -17.27 32.98
N LEU A 353 -7.43 -17.81 31.83
CA LEU A 353 -7.50 -19.27 31.60
C LEU A 353 -6.23 -19.82 30.94
N SER A 354 -5.34 -18.97 30.44
CA SER A 354 -4.09 -19.36 29.78
C SER A 354 -2.95 -19.40 30.79
N ARG A 355 -1.85 -20.07 30.45
CA ARG A 355 -0.64 -20.07 31.30
C ARG A 355 0.11 -18.73 31.29
N TYR A 356 -0.26 -17.81 30.42
CA TYR A 356 0.46 -16.56 30.18
C TYR A 356 0.10 -15.45 31.16
N ASP A 357 -0.70 -15.73 32.18
CA ASP A 357 -0.92 -14.77 33.26
C ASP A 357 0.42 -14.41 33.92
N ILE A 358 0.62 -13.12 34.20
CA ILE A 358 1.91 -12.63 34.67
C ILE A 358 1.99 -12.82 36.20
N PRO A 359 3.03 -13.53 36.72
CA PRO A 359 3.21 -13.65 38.15
C PRO A 359 3.30 -12.28 38.85
N PRO A 360 2.71 -12.11 40.06
CA PRO A 360 2.66 -10.81 40.75
C PRO A 360 4.02 -10.10 40.88
N LYS A 361 5.10 -10.87 41.09
CA LYS A 361 6.47 -10.34 41.15
C LYS A 361 6.91 -9.66 39.85
N ARG A 362 6.69 -10.31 38.70
CA ARG A 362 7.03 -9.75 37.37
C ARG A 362 6.14 -8.55 37.06
N ARG A 363 4.87 -8.60 37.47
CA ARG A 363 3.96 -7.47 37.33
C ARG A 363 4.44 -6.23 38.08
N ALA A 364 4.81 -6.39 39.36
CA ALA A 364 5.34 -5.30 40.17
C ALA A 364 6.61 -4.68 39.56
N MET A 365 7.48 -5.50 38.95
CA MET A 365 8.67 -5.02 38.24
C MET A 365 8.32 -4.15 37.02
N LEU A 366 7.35 -4.59 36.21
CA LEU A 366 6.86 -3.80 35.06
C LEU A 366 6.22 -2.48 35.52
N ASP A 367 5.37 -2.53 36.56
CA ASP A 367 4.67 -1.36 37.10
C ASP A 367 5.66 -0.32 37.65
N ALA A 368 6.78 -0.77 38.23
CA ALA A 368 7.84 0.11 38.72
C ALA A 368 8.71 0.73 37.61
N ALA A 369 8.89 0.02 36.49
CA ALA A 369 9.77 0.43 35.40
C ALA A 369 9.06 1.23 34.29
N GLN A 370 7.73 1.21 34.24
CA GLN A 370 6.97 1.86 33.17
C GLN A 370 6.86 3.38 33.33
N ASN A 371 6.74 4.09 32.21
CA ASN A 371 6.43 5.51 32.18
C ASN A 371 4.99 5.73 31.64
N PRO A 372 4.02 6.10 32.50
CA PRO A 372 2.61 6.16 32.12
C PRO A 372 2.29 7.39 31.27
N LYS A 373 3.13 8.43 31.34
CA LYS A 373 2.95 9.68 30.58
C LYS A 373 3.34 9.55 29.11
N ARG A 374 4.07 8.51 28.75
CA ARG A 374 4.47 8.25 27.36
C ARG A 374 3.25 7.76 26.57
N SER A 375 2.95 8.45 25.46
CA SER A 375 1.87 8.05 24.56
C SER A 375 2.17 6.69 23.94
N TYR A 376 1.11 5.90 23.76
CA TYR A 376 1.21 4.58 23.15
C TYR A 376 0.15 4.40 22.06
N GLU A 377 0.60 3.93 20.91
CA GLU A 377 -0.26 3.37 19.87
C GLU A 377 0.22 1.95 19.59
N SER A 378 -0.62 0.95 19.84
CA SER A 378 -0.29 -0.43 19.52
C SER A 378 -0.21 -0.58 17.99
N PRO A 379 0.87 -1.19 17.46
CA PRO A 379 0.97 -1.48 16.03
C PRO A 379 0.15 -2.69 15.62
N VAL A 380 -0.43 -3.43 16.58
CA VAL A 380 -1.29 -4.57 16.29
C VAL A 380 -2.51 -4.08 15.51
N SER A 381 -2.78 -4.76 14.38
CA SER A 381 -3.89 -4.42 13.49
C SER A 381 -3.86 -2.97 12.98
N LYS A 382 -2.67 -2.34 12.87
CA LYS A 382 -2.51 -0.95 12.39
C LYS A 382 -3.06 -0.73 10.97
N ALA A 383 -3.13 -1.79 10.17
CA ALA A 383 -3.68 -1.76 8.82
C ALA A 383 -5.22 -1.67 8.76
N LEU A 384 -5.94 -1.82 9.90
CA LEU A 384 -7.39 -1.71 9.92
C LEU A 384 -7.86 -0.30 9.55
N ILE A 385 -8.82 -0.23 8.64
CA ILE A 385 -9.56 0.99 8.30
C ILE A 385 -10.60 1.22 9.39
N THR A 386 -10.40 2.28 10.19
CA THR A 386 -11.29 2.63 11.31
C THR A 386 -12.03 3.95 11.10
N GLY A 387 -11.62 4.75 10.11
CA GLY A 387 -12.23 6.06 9.82
C GLY A 387 -13.50 5.99 8.97
N LEU A 388 -13.68 4.89 8.24
CA LEU A 388 -14.83 4.63 7.39
C LEU A 388 -15.34 3.22 7.66
N THR A 389 -16.65 3.02 7.58
CA THR A 389 -17.24 1.68 7.60
C THR A 389 -17.24 1.07 6.20
N TYR A 390 -17.34 -0.26 6.14
CA TYR A 390 -17.53 -0.98 4.87
C TYR A 390 -18.71 -0.40 4.06
N GLY A 391 -19.84 -0.13 4.72
CA GLY A 391 -21.02 0.44 4.07
C GLY A 391 -20.78 1.84 3.51
N GLN A 392 -20.05 2.70 4.23
CA GLN A 392 -19.67 4.02 3.73
C GLN A 392 -18.79 3.94 2.49
N VAL A 393 -17.82 3.02 2.46
CA VAL A 393 -16.97 2.82 1.28
C VAL A 393 -17.77 2.27 0.10
N ALA A 394 -18.66 1.30 0.33
CA ALA A 394 -19.49 0.72 -0.72
C ALA A 394 -20.39 1.77 -1.38
N TRP A 395 -21.17 2.50 -0.57
CA TRP A 395 -22.07 3.54 -1.06
C TRP A 395 -21.33 4.73 -1.65
N GLY A 396 -20.22 5.16 -1.02
CA GLY A 396 -19.37 6.24 -1.53
C GLY A 396 -18.79 5.91 -2.90
N THR A 397 -18.26 4.69 -3.07
CA THR A 397 -17.73 4.21 -4.36
C THR A 397 -18.82 4.20 -5.43
N ALA A 398 -19.97 3.59 -5.15
CA ALA A 398 -21.10 3.51 -6.10
C ALA A 398 -21.61 4.91 -6.49
N PHE A 399 -21.78 5.80 -5.51
CA PHE A 399 -22.23 7.17 -5.74
C PHE A 399 -21.26 7.94 -6.65
N LEU A 400 -19.95 7.86 -6.38
CA LEU A 400 -18.94 8.54 -7.20
C LEU A 400 -18.92 8.02 -8.64
N ILE A 401 -19.04 6.71 -8.86
CA ILE A 401 -19.10 6.13 -10.20
C ILE A 401 -20.34 6.63 -10.95
N ILE A 402 -21.51 6.60 -10.32
CA ILE A 402 -22.77 7.09 -10.91
C ILE A 402 -22.65 8.58 -11.26
N LEU A 403 -22.10 9.39 -10.36
CA LEU A 403 -21.89 10.82 -10.59
C LEU A 403 -20.96 11.07 -11.80
N LEU A 404 -19.84 10.37 -11.86
CA LEU A 404 -18.84 10.53 -12.91
C LEU A 404 -19.35 10.06 -14.27
N LEU A 405 -19.98 8.88 -14.34
CA LEU A 405 -20.51 8.33 -15.58
C LEU A 405 -21.77 9.06 -16.04
N GLY A 406 -22.68 9.40 -15.13
CA GLY A 406 -23.87 10.20 -15.41
C GLY A 406 -23.51 11.60 -15.89
N GLY A 407 -22.57 12.26 -15.22
CA GLY A 407 -22.02 13.55 -15.66
C GLY A 407 -21.36 13.46 -17.04
N SER A 408 -20.52 12.45 -17.26
CA SER A 408 -19.89 12.17 -18.56
C SER A 408 -20.92 11.98 -19.68
N TYR A 409 -21.99 11.24 -19.41
CA TYR A 409 -23.08 10.99 -20.37
C TYR A 409 -23.86 12.26 -20.71
N LEU A 410 -24.35 12.98 -19.70
CA LEU A 410 -25.11 14.23 -19.89
C LEU A 410 -24.29 15.29 -20.62
N TYR A 411 -23.02 15.39 -20.27
CA TYR A 411 -22.11 16.35 -20.90
C TYR A 411 -21.77 15.95 -22.34
N SER A 412 -21.57 14.65 -22.62
CA SER A 412 -21.40 14.15 -23.99
C SER A 412 -22.61 14.47 -24.88
N ARG A 413 -23.83 14.29 -24.34
CA ARG A 413 -25.07 14.59 -25.06
C ARG A 413 -25.17 16.08 -25.43
N ARG A 414 -24.91 16.98 -24.48
CA ARG A 414 -24.92 18.43 -24.72
C ARG A 414 -23.91 18.88 -25.78
N ILE A 415 -22.77 18.21 -25.89
CA ILE A 415 -21.77 18.51 -26.95
C ILE A 415 -22.33 18.12 -28.31
N ASN A 416 -22.97 16.95 -28.43
CA ASN A 416 -23.55 16.48 -29.68
C ASN A 416 -24.75 17.34 -30.10
N ASP A 417 -25.61 17.74 -29.15
CA ASP A 417 -26.77 18.60 -29.42
C ASP A 417 -26.37 20.03 -29.88
N LYS A 418 -25.16 20.49 -29.55
CA LYS A 418 -24.60 21.77 -30.04
C LYS A 418 -23.90 21.66 -31.39
N ALA A 419 -23.60 20.44 -31.83
CA ALA A 419 -22.89 20.16 -33.08
C ALA A 419 -23.83 19.75 -34.23
N ALA A 420 -25.05 19.30 -33.90
CA ALA A 420 -26.19 19.19 -34.80
C ALA A 420 -26.88 20.55 -34.93
#